data_AF-A0A1J5AQ50-F1
#
_entry.id   AF-A0A1J5AQ50-F1
#
_cell.length_a   1.000
_cell.length_b   1.000
_cell.length_c   1.000
_cell.angle_alpha   90.00
_cell.angle_beta   90.00
_cell.angle_gamma   90.00
#
_symmetry.space_group_name_H-M   'P 1'
#
loop_
_entity.id
_entity.type
_entity.pdbx_description
1 polymer ?
#
loop_
_entity_poly.entity_id
_entity_poly.type
_entity_poly.pdbx_seq_one_letter_code
_entity_poly.pdbx_strand_id
1 'polypeptide(L)'
;MKVRVVKTASKANAVQVVNYQNNKRKVLQHIGSAHSEAELNDLMLLAEEWIKDYTNQFSVFPDENSNSLLHINRSTFIGVKYHFFTIK
;
A
#
# COMPACT_ATOMS: atom_id res chain seq x y z
N MET A 1 -2.30 -7.46 -2.53
CA MET A 1 -1.79 -6.94 -3.81
C MET A 1 -0.29 -6.73 -3.68
N LYS A 2 0.47 -6.72 -4.77
CA LYS A 2 1.93 -6.51 -4.70
C LYS A 2 2.42 -5.67 -5.86
N VAL A 3 3.34 -4.75 -5.59
CA VAL A 3 4.09 -4.03 -6.62
C VAL A 3 5.12 -4.97 -7.25
N ARG A 4 5.17 -4.96 -8.58
CA ARG A 4 6.07 -5.79 -9.40
C ARG A 4 6.77 -4.91 -10.42
N VAL A 5 8.09 -5.03 -10.48
CA VAL A 5 8.93 -4.37 -11.48
C VAL A 5 9.34 -5.39 -12.54
N VAL A 6 9.29 -5.01 -13.82
CA VAL A 6 9.79 -5.82 -14.93
C VAL A 6 10.63 -5.03 -15.90
N LYS A 7 11.67 -5.67 -16.43
CA LYS A 7 12.39 -5.14 -17.58
C LYS A 7 11.55 -5.33 -18.85
N THR A 8 11.38 -4.24 -19.58
CA THR A 8 10.69 -4.20 -20.86
C THR A 8 11.67 -4.38 -22.01
N ALA A 9 11.15 -4.65 -23.22
CA ALA A 9 11.96 -4.77 -24.43
C ALA A 9 12.74 -3.48 -24.77
N SER A 10 12.22 -2.30 -24.37
CA SER A 10 12.89 -1.00 -24.54
C SER A 10 13.96 -0.71 -23.47
N LYS A 11 14.32 -1.70 -22.64
CA LYS A 11 15.24 -1.58 -21.49
C LYS A 11 14.74 -0.71 -20.34
N ALA A 12 13.49 -0.26 -20.36
CA ALA A 12 12.85 0.42 -19.23
C ALA A 12 12.39 -0.57 -18.15
N ASN A 13 12.24 -0.10 -16.91
CA ASN A 13 11.62 -0.82 -15.81
C ASN A 13 10.14 -0.45 -15.69
N ALA A 14 9.24 -1.35 -16.06
CA ALA A 14 7.80 -1.14 -15.89
C ALA A 14 7.34 -1.55 -14.49
N VAL A 15 6.63 -0.65 -13.82
CA VAL A 15 6.04 -0.86 -12.50
C VAL A 15 4.56 -1.23 -12.65
N GLN A 16 4.16 -2.34 -12.06
CA GLN A 16 2.83 -2.92 -12.15
C GLN A 16 2.32 -3.31 -10.77
N VAL A 17 1.02 -3.13 -10.53
CA VAL A 17 0.34 -3.72 -9.38
C VAL A 17 -0.31 -5.02 -9.82
N VAL A 18 0.00 -6.11 -9.10
CA VAL A 18 -0.53 -7.44 -9.40
C VAL A 18 -1.29 -8.02 -8.20
N ASN A 19 -2.21 -8.92 -8.52
CA ASN A 19 -2.91 -9.75 -7.56
C ASN A 19 -2.63 -11.23 -7.85
N TYR A 20 -2.38 -11.99 -6.79
CA TYR A 20 -2.18 -13.43 -6.86
C TYR A 20 -3.43 -14.10 -6.30
N GLN A 21 -4.18 -14.77 -7.16
CA GLN A 21 -5.41 -15.48 -6.79
C GLN A 21 -5.47 -16.81 -7.55
N ASN A 22 -5.84 -17.88 -6.87
CA ASN A 22 -5.97 -19.23 -7.46
C ASN A 22 -4.71 -19.67 -8.24
N ASN A 23 -3.52 -19.43 -7.66
CA ASN A 23 -2.22 -19.67 -8.30
C ASN A 23 -2.00 -18.94 -9.65
N LYS A 24 -2.85 -17.96 -9.97
CA LYS A 24 -2.74 -17.13 -11.16
C LYS A 24 -2.37 -15.71 -10.76
N ARG A 25 -1.50 -15.10 -11.57
CA ARG A 25 -1.14 -13.68 -11.46
C ARG A 25 -2.02 -12.87 -12.40
N LYS A 26 -2.78 -11.93 -11.85
CA LYS A 26 -3.54 -10.93 -12.61
C LYS A 26 -2.91 -9.57 -12.45
N VAL A 27 -2.59 -8.89 -13.56
CA VAL A 27 -2.18 -7.48 -13.52
C VAL A 27 -3.43 -6.65 -13.28
N LEU A 28 -3.41 -5.83 -12.23
CA LEU A 28 -4.52 -4.94 -11.89
C LEU A 28 -4.33 -3.57 -12.52
N GLN A 29 -3.12 -3.02 -12.41
CA GLN A 29 -2.79 -1.70 -12.91
C GLN A 29 -1.34 -1.65 -13.40
N HIS A 30 -1.13 -0.94 -14.50
CA HIS A 30 0.19 -0.52 -14.94
C HIS A 30 0.40 0.93 -14.50
N ILE A 31 1.45 1.17 -13.72
CA ILE A 31 1.72 2.48 -13.11
C ILE A 31 2.56 3.34 -14.04
N GLY A 32 3.57 2.75 -14.69
CA GLY A 32 4.42 3.44 -15.65
C GLY A 32 5.69 2.65 -15.95
N SER A 33 6.57 3.26 -16.77
CA SER A 33 7.90 2.71 -17.08
C SER A 33 8.98 3.75 -16.78
N ALA A 34 10.00 3.34 -16.03
CA ALA A 34 11.12 4.17 -15.63
C ALA A 34 12.38 3.83 -16.43
N HIS A 35 13.13 4.86 -16.81
CA HIS A 35 14.45 4.75 -17.44
C HIS A 35 15.59 5.11 -16.48
N SER A 36 15.28 5.71 -15.33
CA SER A 36 16.22 6.01 -14.25
C SER A 36 15.81 5.35 -12.93
N GLU A 37 16.73 5.29 -11.98
CA GLU A 37 16.45 4.80 -10.63
C GLU A 37 15.53 5.76 -9.85
N ALA A 38 15.68 7.07 -10.05
CA ALA A 38 14.82 8.08 -9.43
C ALA A 38 13.35 7.91 -9.87
N GLU A 39 13.12 7.83 -11.18
CA GLU A 39 11.77 7.57 -11.73
C GLU A 39 11.19 6.24 -11.23
N LEU A 40 12.03 5.22 -11.06
CA LEU A 40 11.57 3.92 -10.55
C LEU A 40 11.05 4.05 -9.11
N ASN A 41 11.76 4.78 -8.26
CA ASN A 41 11.34 5.02 -6.88
C ASN A 41 10.04 5.82 -6.81
N ASP A 42 9.89 6.85 -7.64
CA ASP A 42 8.66 7.64 -7.73
C ASP A 42 7.46 6.78 -8.17
N LEU A 43 7.65 5.95 -9.20
CA LEU A 43 6.60 5.03 -9.67
C LEU A 43 6.27 3.94 -8.63
N MET A 44 7.24 3.50 -7.82
CA MET A 44 6.98 2.57 -6.73
C MET A 44 6.14 3.22 -5.62
N LEU A 45 6.41 4.47 -5.26
CA LEU A 45 5.60 5.21 -4.30
C LEU A 45 4.16 5.36 -4.78
N LEU A 46 3.97 5.78 -6.03
CA LEU A 46 2.63 5.88 -6.64
C LEU A 46 1.90 4.54 -6.69
N ALA A 47 2.62 3.44 -6.89
CA ALA A 47 2.04 2.10 -6.88
C ALA A 47 1.52 1.71 -5.48
N GLU A 48 2.25 2.06 -4.43
CA GLU A 48 1.83 1.81 -3.04
C GLU A 48 0.63 2.67 -2.65
N GLU A 49 0.61 3.96 -3.03
CA GLU A 49 -0.55 4.84 -2.85
C GLU A 49 -1.79 4.27 -3.55
N TRP A 50 -1.65 3.85 -4.80
CA TRP A 50 -2.74 3.22 -5.55
C TRP A 50 -3.27 1.96 -4.84
N ILE A 51 -2.41 1.14 -4.23
CA ILE A 51 -2.84 -0.04 -3.47
C ILE A 51 -3.62 0.37 -2.23
N LYS A 52 -3.17 1.38 -1.48
CA LYS A 52 -3.87 1.89 -0.30
C LYS A 52 -5.27 2.37 -0.67
N ASP A 53 -5.37 3.19 -1.71
CA ASP A 53 -6.65 3.72 -2.20
C ASP A 53 -7.57 2.61 -2.70
N TYR A 54 -7.04 1.67 -3.50
CA TYR A 54 -7.83 0.58 -4.05
C TYR A 54 -8.39 -0.35 -2.96
N THR A 55 -7.57 -0.68 -1.95
CA THR A 55 -7.98 -1.62 -0.90
C THR A 55 -8.91 -0.98 0.13
N ASN A 56 -8.97 0.36 0.20
CA ASN A 56 -9.61 1.10 1.30
C ASN A 56 -9.17 0.58 2.68
N GLN A 57 -8.01 -0.08 2.74
CA GLN A 57 -7.55 -0.73 3.95
C GLN A 57 -6.80 0.32 4.76
N PHE A 58 -7.46 0.84 5.78
CA PHE A 58 -6.82 1.70 6.77
C PHE A 58 -5.65 0.93 7.39
N SER A 59 -4.49 1.59 7.44
CA SER A 59 -3.35 1.04 8.17
C SER A 59 -3.78 0.81 9.61
N VAL A 60 -3.69 -0.44 10.08
CA VAL A 60 -3.86 -0.79 11.49
C VAL A 60 -2.64 -0.36 12.32
N PHE A 61 -1.56 0.01 11.65
CA PHE A 61 -0.40 0.65 12.27
C PHE A 61 -0.54 2.16 12.15
N PRO A 62 -0.35 2.91 13.24
CA PRO A 62 -0.31 4.36 13.15
C PRO A 62 0.78 4.75 12.15
N ASP A 63 0.48 5.68 11.23
CA ASP A 63 1.54 6.40 10.53
C ASP A 63 2.46 7.00 11.60
N GLU A 64 3.78 6.92 11.43
CA GLU A 64 4.74 7.54 12.35
C GLU A 64 4.62 9.07 12.28
N ASN A 65 3.53 9.61 12.80
CA ASN A 65 3.35 11.02 13.01
C ASN A 65 3.86 11.32 14.41
N SER A 66 5.09 11.83 14.46
CA SER A 66 5.77 12.27 15.68
C SER A 66 4.99 13.34 16.49
N ASN A 67 3.90 13.90 15.94
CA ASN A 67 3.02 14.83 16.65
C ASN A 67 1.80 14.17 17.32
N SER A 68 1.67 12.84 17.32
CA SER A 68 0.57 12.17 18.04
C SER A 68 0.86 11.98 19.54
N LEU A 69 1.36 13.02 20.21
CA LEU A 69 1.61 12.97 21.66
C LEU A 69 0.28 13.20 22.41
N LEU A 70 -0.43 12.12 22.69
CA LEU A 70 -1.63 12.15 23.54
C LEU A 70 -1.20 12.41 24.99
N HIS A 71 -1.51 13.60 25.50
CA HIS A 71 -1.36 13.90 26.93
C HIS A 71 -2.37 13.07 27.74
N ILE A 72 -1.92 11.94 28.28
CA ILE A 72 -2.73 11.01 29.11
C ILE A 72 -3.43 11.73 30.28
N ASN A 73 -2.78 12.73 30.88
CA ASN A 73 -3.34 13.50 32.00
C ASN A 73 -4.52 14.41 31.61
N ARG A 74 -4.76 14.61 30.31
CA ARG A 74 -5.87 15.40 29.77
C ARG A 74 -6.86 14.56 28.96
N SER A 75 -6.72 13.24 29.01
CA SER A 75 -7.57 12.31 28.26
C SER A 75 -8.49 11.57 29.22
N THR A 76 -9.75 11.40 28.83
CA THR A 76 -10.73 10.60 29.58
C THR A 76 -11.03 9.34 28.80
N PHE A 77 -10.97 8.19 29.47
CA PHE A 77 -11.33 6.91 28.87
C PHE A 77 -12.85 6.85 28.66
N ILE A 78 -13.27 6.65 27.40
CA ILE A 78 -14.70 6.61 27.03
C ILE A 78 -15.20 5.15 26.91
N GLY A 79 -14.33 4.20 26.53
CA GLY A 79 -14.70 2.78 26.40
C GLY A 79 -13.86 2.03 25.37
N VAL A 80 -14.07 0.71 25.27
CA VAL A 80 -13.47 -0.15 24.25
C VAL A 80 -14.57 -0.70 23.34
N LYS A 81 -14.41 -0.55 22.02
CA LYS A 81 -15.25 -1.21 21.02
C LYS A 81 -14.43 -2.32 20.36
N TYR A 82 -14.95 -3.54 20.37
CA TYR A 82 -14.37 -4.67 19.63
C TYR A 82 -15.41 -5.27 18.68
N HIS A 83 -14.94 -5.96 17.64
CA HIS A 83 -15.75 -6.77 16.73
C HIS A 83 -15.05 -8.11 16.53
N PHE A 84 -15.79 -9.21 16.65
CA PHE A 84 -15.30 -10.53 16.30
C PHE A 84 -15.50 -10.77 14.80
N PHE A 85 -14.42 -10.87 14.05
CA PHE A 85 -14.48 -11.36 12.68
C PHE A 85 -14.62 -12.89 12.72
N THR A 86 -15.82 -13.39 12.45
CA THR A 86 -16.03 -14.82 12.25
C THR A 86 -15.78 -15.14 10.78
N ILE A 87 -14.71 -15.86 10.49
CA ILE A 87 -14.45 -16.42 9.16
C ILE A 87 -15.27 -17.71 9.07
N LYS A 88 -16.27 -17.74 8.19
CA LYS A 88 -17.04 -18.95 7.84
C LYS A 88 -16.39 -19.67 6.66
#